data_AF-A0A534RKN1-F1
#
_entry.id   AF-A0A534RKN1-F1
#
_cell.length_a   1.000
_cell.length_b   1.000
_cell.length_c   1.000
_cell.angle_alpha   90.00
_cell.angle_beta   90.00
_cell.angle_gamma   90.00
#
_symmetry.space_group_name_H-M   'P 1'
#
loop_
_entity.id
_entity.type
_entity.pdbx_description
1 polymer ?
#
loop_
_entity_poly.entity_id
_entity_poly.type
_entity_poly.pdbx_seq_one_letter_code
_entity_poly.pdbx_strand_id
1 'polypeptide(L)'
;MLGGGDTPGAFDQYGVRVPAVVVSPYAKSHFVSHVVHDHTSILRFIEYRFGMPSLTNRNAAADPMLEFFDFNSPPFVTPPSLPAATID
;
A
#
# COMPACT_ATOMS: atom_id res chain seq x y z
N MET A 1 -7.34 19.55 12.46
CA MET A 1 -6.81 20.88 12.82
C MET A 1 -6.13 20.71 14.17
N LEU A 2 -4.86 21.11 14.32
CA LEU A 2 -4.09 20.91 15.56
C LEU A 2 -4.67 21.78 16.70
N GLY A 3 -4.83 21.18 17.88
CA GLY A 3 -5.28 21.86 19.10
C GLY A 3 -4.11 22.43 19.92
N GLY A 4 -4.41 23.22 20.95
CA GLY A 4 -3.40 23.93 21.76
C GLY A 4 -2.45 23.05 22.58
N GLY A 5 -2.64 21.73 22.61
CA GLY A 5 -1.76 20.77 23.27
C GLY A 5 -0.99 19.84 22.32
N ASP A 6 -1.19 19.96 21.01
CA ASP A 6 -0.55 19.08 20.04
C ASP A 6 0.88 19.55 19.76
N THR A 7 1.85 18.62 19.76
CA THR A 7 3.22 18.93 19.37
C THR A 7 3.28 19.27 17.87
N PRO A 8 3.74 20.48 17.47
CA PRO A 8 3.88 20.81 16.06
C PRO A 8 4.83 19.84 15.36
N GLY A 9 4.37 19.23 14.26
CA GLY A 9 5.17 18.25 13.52
C GLY A 9 5.30 16.88 14.21
N ALA A 10 4.33 16.46 15.02
CA ALA A 10 4.30 15.10 15.57
C ALA A 10 4.22 14.00 14.48
N PHE A 11 3.65 14.32 13.32
CA PHE A 11 3.43 13.37 12.21
C PHE A 11 2.81 12.05 12.67
N ASP A 12 1.87 12.10 13.61
CA ASP A 12 1.15 10.98 14.21
C ASP A 12 -0.30 10.84 13.68
N GLN A 13 -0.71 11.75 12.80
CA GLN A 13 -2.03 11.72 12.15
C GLN A 13 -1.91 11.32 10.67
N TYR A 14 -2.99 10.72 10.15
CA TYR A 14 -3.19 10.51 8.73
C TYR A 14 -3.91 11.70 8.09
N GLY A 15 -3.66 11.91 6.79
CA GLY A 15 -4.39 12.87 5.98
C GLY A 15 -5.72 12.30 5.48
N VAL A 16 -6.27 12.94 4.44
CA VAL A 16 -7.45 12.42 3.74
C VAL A 16 -7.16 11.06 3.10
N ARG A 17 -8.20 10.21 3.02
CA ARG A 17 -8.08 8.93 2.31
C ARG A 17 -7.90 9.17 0.81
N VAL A 18 -7.00 8.40 0.22
CA VAL A 18 -6.74 8.38 -1.23
C VAL A 18 -6.92 6.96 -1.77
N PRO A 19 -7.26 6.79 -3.06
CA PRO A 19 -7.27 5.47 -3.68
C PRO A 19 -5.86 4.87 -3.73
N ALA A 20 -5.77 3.55 -3.55
CA ALA A 20 -4.56 2.77 -3.78
C ALA A 20 -4.92 1.54 -4.61
N VAL A 21 -4.13 1.26 -5.65
CA VAL A 21 -4.31 0.11 -6.54
C VAL A 21 -3.00 -0.65 -6.62
N VAL A 22 -3.07 -1.97 -6.47
CA VAL A 22 -1.92 -2.87 -6.61
C VAL A 22 -2.12 -3.71 -7.86
N VAL A 23 -1.17 -3.62 -8.79
CA VAL A 23 -1.17 -4.40 -10.05
C VAL A 23 0.08 -5.26 -10.06
N SER A 24 -0.11 -6.58 -10.12
CA SER A 24 0.98 -7.56 -10.12
C SER A 24 0.44 -8.93 -10.58
N PRO A 25 1.27 -9.79 -11.19
CA PRO A 25 0.92 -11.20 -11.43
C PRO A 25 0.47 -11.94 -10.16
N TYR A 26 0.97 -11.50 -9.00
CA TYR A 26 0.66 -12.06 -7.69
C TYR A 26 -0.50 -11.33 -6.98
N ALA A 27 -1.01 -10.22 -7.52
CA ALA A 27 -2.09 -9.48 -6.86
C ALA A 27 -3.37 -10.34 -6.87
N LYS A 28 -4.05 -10.45 -5.73
CA LYS A 28 -5.30 -11.22 -5.61
C LYS A 28 -6.37 -10.66 -6.55
N SER A 29 -7.03 -11.54 -7.29
CA SER A 29 -8.10 -11.16 -8.20
C SER A 29 -9.35 -10.70 -7.44
N HIS A 30 -10.00 -9.65 -7.94
CA HIS A 30 -11.23 -9.07 -7.36
C HIS A 30 -11.15 -8.77 -5.85
N PHE A 31 -9.97 -8.40 -5.37
CA PHE A 31 -9.71 -8.16 -3.95
C PHE A 31 -9.73 -6.67 -3.60
N VAL A 32 -10.44 -6.33 -2.52
CA VAL A 32 -10.43 -4.99 -1.90
C VAL A 32 -9.98 -5.15 -0.45
N SER A 33 -8.87 -4.49 -0.11
CA SER A 33 -8.42 -4.40 1.27
C SER A 33 -9.25 -3.39 2.06
N HIS A 34 -9.56 -3.74 3.31
CA HIS A 34 -10.13 -2.84 4.30
C HIS A 34 -9.17 -2.53 5.46
N VAL A 35 -7.93 -3.02 5.37
CA VAL A 35 -6.86 -2.65 6.31
C VAL A 35 -6.46 -1.20 6.07
N VAL A 36 -6.15 -0.49 7.15
CA VAL A 36 -5.68 0.90 7.07
C VAL A 36 -4.23 0.88 6.59
N HIS A 37 -4.04 1.33 5.36
CA HIS A 37 -2.73 1.57 4.76
C HIS A 37 -2.47 3.08 4.68
N ASP A 38 -1.22 3.48 4.83
CA ASP A 38 -0.78 4.85 4.59
C ASP A 38 0.36 4.87 3.56
N HIS A 39 0.87 6.06 3.22
CA HIS A 39 1.94 6.17 2.21
C HIS A 39 3.23 5.42 2.62
N THR A 40 3.46 5.24 3.92
CA THR A 40 4.62 4.50 4.43
C THR A 40 4.46 2.98 4.35
N SER A 41 3.24 2.46 4.11
CA SER A 41 2.99 1.05 3.81
C SER A 41 3.73 0.57 2.56
N ILE A 42 3.87 1.42 1.54
CA ILE A 42 4.65 1.12 0.32
C ILE A 42 6.13 0.97 0.67
N LEU A 43 6.68 1.89 1.49
CA LEU A 43 8.06 1.81 1.95
C LEU A 43 8.27 0.55 2.80
N ARG A 44 7.32 0.25 3.68
CA ARG A 44 7.36 -0.94 4.53
C ARG A 44 7.31 -2.24 3.75
N PHE A 45 6.56 -2.29 2.64
CA PHE A 45 6.58 -3.41 1.70
C PHE A 45 7.96 -3.60 1.06
N ILE A 46 8.60 -2.51 0.60
CA ILE A 46 9.96 -2.54 0.03
C ILE A 46 10.94 -3.06 1.08
N GLU A 47 10.88 -2.54 2.30
CA GLU A 47 11.73 -2.99 3.42
C GLU A 47 11.57 -4.49 3.67
N TYR A 48 10.33 -4.98 3.74
CA TYR A 48 10.04 -6.41 3.89
C TYR A 48 10.62 -7.23 2.74
N ARG A 49 10.43 -6.78 1.48
CA ARG A 49 10.86 -7.52 0.28
C ARG A 49 12.37 -7.68 0.17
N PHE A 50 13.13 -6.69 0.63
CA PHE A 50 14.59 -6.66 0.52
C PHE A 50 15.31 -6.91 1.85
N GLY A 51 14.58 -7.21 2.93
CA GLY A 51 15.16 -7.42 4.26
C GLY A 51 15.84 -6.18 4.84
N MET A 52 15.34 -4.98 4.51
CA MET A 52 15.90 -3.72 4.98
C MET A 52 15.31 -3.33 6.35
N PRO A 53 16.08 -2.65 7.20
CA PRO A 53 15.55 -2.08 8.44
C PRO A 53 14.64 -0.87 8.13
N SER A 54 13.74 -0.59 9.06
CA SER A 54 12.89 0.59 9.00
C SER A 54 13.66 1.87 9.31
N LEU A 55 13.38 2.93 8.55
CA LEU A 55 14.05 4.23 8.68
C LEU A 55 13.56 5.05 9.89
N THR A 56 12.27 4.89 10.24
CA THR A 56 11.61 5.64 11.31
C THR A 56 10.58 4.76 12.03
N ASN A 57 10.13 5.19 13.21
CA ASN A 57 9.05 4.53 13.93
C ASN A 57 7.73 4.49 13.15
N ARG A 58 7.48 5.49 12.29
CA ARG A 58 6.24 5.57 11.52
C ARG A 58 6.12 4.44 10.50
N ASN A 59 7.14 4.27 9.66
CA ASN A 59 7.12 3.19 8.68
C ASN A 59 7.36 1.80 9.32
N ALA A 60 8.04 1.74 10.47
CA ALA A 60 8.13 0.50 11.25
C ALA A 60 6.75 0.01 11.73
N ALA A 61 5.85 0.94 12.05
CA ALA A 61 4.47 0.66 12.47
C ALA A 61 3.48 0.46 11.31
N ALA A 62 3.89 0.72 10.07
CA ALA A 62 3.02 0.59 8.90
C ALA A 62 2.78 -0.88 8.53
N ASP A 63 1.66 -1.14 7.86
CA ASP A 63 1.38 -2.46 7.28
C ASP A 63 2.17 -2.66 5.97
N PRO A 64 2.84 -3.81 5.76
CA PRO A 64 3.62 -4.09 4.55
C PRO A 64 2.77 -4.46 3.31
N MET A 65 1.44 -4.36 3.34
CA MET A 65 0.56 -4.61 2.21
C MET A 65 0.64 -6.07 1.66
N LEU A 66 1.06 -7.04 2.47
CA LEU A 66 1.27 -8.42 1.99
C LEU A 66 -0.05 -9.12 1.64
N GLU A 67 -1.16 -8.70 2.24
CA GLU A 67 -2.47 -9.29 1.98
C GLU A 67 -2.96 -9.09 0.54
N PHE A 68 -2.41 -8.12 -0.19
CA PHE A 68 -2.77 -7.90 -1.60
C PHE A 68 -2.25 -9.02 -2.50
N PHE A 69 -1.31 -9.85 -2.03
CA PHE A 69 -0.61 -10.83 -2.86
C PHE A 69 -0.94 -12.28 -2.47
N ASP A 70 -1.07 -13.14 -3.48
CA ASP A 70 -0.92 -14.59 -3.36
C ASP A 70 0.37 -15.00 -4.06
N PHE A 71 1.42 -15.23 -3.27
CA PHE A 71 2.73 -15.64 -3.78
C PHE A 71 2.82 -17.14 -4.09
N ASN A 72 1.87 -17.95 -3.62
CA ASN A 72 1.86 -19.40 -3.84
C ASN A 72 1.08 -19.78 -5.10
N SER A 73 0.00 -19.05 -5.40
CA SER A 73 -0.86 -19.28 -6.57
C SER A 73 -1.15 -17.95 -7.29
N PRO A 74 -0.21 -17.44 -8.11
CA PRO A 74 -0.37 -16.16 -8.80
C PRO A 74 -1.57 -16.20 -9.77
N PRO A 75 -2.60 -15.35 -9.60
CA PRO A 75 -3.80 -15.42 -10.43
C PRO A 75 -3.64 -14.75 -11.80
N PHE A 76 -2.65 -13.88 -12.01
CA PHE A 76 -2.47 -13.10 -13.25
C PHE A 76 -1.12 -13.37 -13.93
N VAL A 77 -0.73 -14.64 -14.05
CA VAL A 77 0.50 -15.04 -14.78
C VAL A 77 0.40 -14.69 -16.26
N THR A 78 -0.80 -14.82 -16.84
CA THR A 78 -1.12 -14.34 -18.18
C THR A 78 -1.93 -13.06 -18.06
N PRO A 79 -1.43 -11.91 -18.54
CA PRO A 79 -2.17 -10.65 -18.49
C PRO A 79 -3.49 -10.74 -19.26
N PRO A 80 -4.59 -10.13 -18.75
CA PRO A 80 -5.83 -10.04 -19.49
C PRO A 80 -5.67 -9.14 -20.74
N SER A 81 -6.41 -9.45 -21.79
CA SER A 81 -6.53 -8.53 -22.94
C SER A 81 -7.31 -7.30 -22.51
N LEU A 82 -6.70 -6.12 -22.66
CA LEU A 82 -7.35 -4.85 -22.34
C LEU A 82 -8.07 -4.31 -23.58
N PRO A 83 -9.27 -3.71 -23.42
CA PRO A 83 -9.92 -3.01 -24.51
C PRO A 83 -9.06 -1.83 -24.96
N ALA A 84 -9.15 -1.48 -26.25
CA ALA A 84 -8.49 -0.28 -26.76
C ALA A 84 -9.00 0.95 -26.00
N ALA A 85 -8.08 1.83 -25.59
CA ALA A 85 -8.47 3.12 -25.02
C ALA A 85 -9.27 3.91 -26.05
N THR A 86 -10.47 4.34 -25.67
CA THR A 86 -11.26 5.25 -26.50
C THR A 86 -10.69 6.65 -26.29
N ILE A 87 -10.07 7.22 -27.32
CA ILE A 87 -9.73 8.64 -27.35
C ILE A 87 -10.97 9.36 -27.88
N ASP A 88 -11.50 10.27 -27.08
CA ASP A 88 -12.59 11.17 -27.43
C ASP A 88 -12.15 12.34 -28.33
#